data_AF-A0A9W6QTW9-F1
#
_entry.id   AF-A0A9W6QTW9-F1
#
_cell.length_a   1.000
_cell.length_b   1.000
_cell.length_c   1.000
_cell.angle_alpha   90.00
_cell.angle_beta   90.00
_cell.angle_gamma   90.00
#
_symmetry.space_group_name_H-M   'P 1'
#
loop_
_entity.id
_entity.type
_entity.pdbx_description
1 polymer ?
#
loop_
_entity_poly.entity_id
_entity_poly.type
_entity_poly.pdbx_seq_one_letter_code
_entity_poly.pdbx_strand_id
1 'polypeptide(L)' 'MTASNAEHPSHEGLDGPALLKALLEDKHVRPIESVDELAGEGIFDTDEELGEFLSWVSAERKAHLA' A
#
# COMPACT_ATOMS: atom_id res chain seq x y z
N MET A 1 14.76 -19.25 -19.44
CA MET A 1 13.31 -18.97 -19.33
C MET A 1 12.76 -19.80 -18.17
N THR A 2 12.46 -19.15 -17.05
CA THR A 2 11.65 -19.73 -15.97
C THR A 2 10.66 -18.64 -15.58
N ALA A 3 9.56 -18.55 -16.32
CA ALA A 3 8.39 -17.84 -15.80
C ALA A 3 7.87 -18.72 -14.67
N SER A 4 8.21 -18.36 -13.44
CA SER A 4 7.59 -18.94 -12.25
C SER A 4 6.13 -18.56 -12.33
N ASN A 5 5.29 -19.50 -12.75
CA ASN A 5 3.84 -19.34 -12.70
C ASN A 5 3.50 -19.34 -11.21
N ALA A 6 3.47 -18.16 -10.58
CA ALA A 6 2.92 -18.02 -9.25
C ALA A 6 1.45 -18.42 -9.36
N GLU A 7 1.11 -19.59 -8.83
CA GLU A 7 -0.27 -20.01 -8.69
C GLU A 7 -0.94 -19.03 -7.73
N HIS A 8 -1.54 -17.97 -8.28
CA HIS A 8 -2.33 -17.06 -7.50
C HIS A 8 -3.61 -17.79 -7.08
N PRO A 9 -3.97 -17.80 -5.79
CA PRO A 9 -5.23 -18.41 -5.36
C PRO A 9 -6.39 -17.78 -6.14
N SER A 10 -7.22 -18.62 -6.75
CA SER A 10 -8.38 -18.16 -7.50
C SER A 10 -9.42 -17.58 -6.53
N HIS A 11 -9.60 -16.26 -6.56
CA HIS A 11 -10.63 -15.55 -5.80
C HIS A 11 -11.94 -15.36 -6.59
N GLU A 12 -12.13 -16.13 -7.67
CA GLU A 12 -13.29 -16.04 -8.54
C GLU A 12 -14.59 -16.39 -7.80
N GLY A 13 -15.61 -15.54 -7.94
CA GLY A 13 -16.94 -15.79 -7.37
C GLY A 13 -17.13 -15.36 -5.91
N LEU A 14 -16.11 -14.76 -5.26
CA LEU A 14 -16.26 -14.15 -3.94
C LEU A 14 -16.97 -12.79 -4.04
N ASP A 15 -17.83 -12.50 -3.05
CA ASP A 15 -18.39 -11.16 -2.89
C ASP A 15 -17.35 -10.17 -2.32
N GLY A 16 -17.67 -8.87 -2.28
CA GLY A 16 -16.72 -7.83 -1.87
C GLY A 16 -16.04 -8.10 -0.51
N PRO A 17 -16.80 -8.37 0.57
CA PRO A 17 -16.22 -8.70 1.88
C PRO A 17 -15.41 -10.00 1.89
N ALA A 18 -15.87 -11.06 1.23
CA ALA A 18 -15.15 -12.33 1.18
C ALA A 18 -13.86 -12.23 0.34
N LEU A 19 -13.89 -11.46 -0.75
CA LEU A 19 -12.71 -11.15 -1.56
C LEU A 19 -11.68 -10.36 -0.77
N LEU A 20 -12.10 -9.32 -0.05
CA LEU A 20 -11.20 -8.54 0.79
C LEU A 20 -10.52 -9.43 1.83
N LYS A 21 -11.27 -10.29 2.53
CA LYS A 21 -10.72 -11.22 3.51
C LYS A 21 -9.70 -12.17 2.89
N ALA A 22 -10.01 -12.77 1.75
CA ALA A 22 -9.11 -13.70 1.06
C ALA A 22 -7.81 -13.01 0.58
N LEU A 23 -7.89 -11.76 0.13
CA LEU A 23 -6.71 -10.97 -0.28
C LEU A 23 -5.81 -10.60 0.90
N LEU A 24 -6.40 -10.28 2.06
CA LEU A 24 -5.65 -9.98 3.28
C LEU A 24 -4.92 -11.23 3.80
N GLU A 25 -5.60 -12.38 3.79
CA GLU A 25 -5.02 -13.68 4.18
C GLU A 25 -3.88 -14.09 3.24
N ASP A 26 -4.06 -14.00 1.92
CA ASP A 26 -3.04 -14.34 0.91
C ASP A 26 -1.78 -13.48 1.04
N LYS A 27 -1.96 -12.17 1.30
CA LYS A 27 -0.85 -11.23 1.45
C LYS A 27 -0.23 -11.24 2.84
N HIS A 28 -0.78 -12.00 3.79
CA HIS A 28 -0.41 -11.98 5.20
C HIS A 28 -0.39 -10.57 5.80
N VAL A 29 -1.37 -9.73 5.41
CA VAL A 29 -1.50 -8.35 5.90
C VAL A 29 -2.83 -8.15 6.61
N ARG A 30 -2.89 -7.14 7.46
CA ARG A 30 -4.13 -6.68 8.11
C ARG A 30 -4.49 -5.27 7.64
N PRO A 31 -5.78 -4.90 7.61
CA PRO A 31 -6.18 -3.51 7.42
C PRO A 31 -5.58 -2.62 8.50
N ILE A 32 -5.35 -1.36 8.13
CA ILE A 32 -4.96 -0.32 9.09
C ILE A 32 -6.22 0.11 9.85
N GLU A 33 -6.22 -0.02 11.17
CA GLU A 33 -7.39 0.24 12.02
C GLU A 33 -7.40 1.66 12.61
N SER A 34 -6.26 2.36 12.61
CA SER A 34 -6.15 3.73 13.12
C SER A 34 -5.06 4.53 12.40
N VAL A 35 -5.11 5.86 12.55
CA VAL A 35 -4.04 6.74 12.06
C VAL A 35 -2.73 6.48 12.81
N ASP A 36 -2.81 6.08 14.08
CA ASP A 36 -1.62 5.77 14.89
C ASP A 36 -0.87 4.54 14.35
N GLU A 37 -1.56 3.61 13.68
CA GLU A 37 -0.91 2.49 12.98
C GLU A 37 -0.16 2.92 11.70
N LEU A 38 -0.51 4.07 11.11
CA LEU A 38 0.29 4.67 10.04
C LEU A 38 1.51 5.41 10.57
N ALA A 39 1.52 5.79 11.85
CA ALA A 39 2.67 6.43 12.47
C ALA A 39 3.77 5.39 12.73
N GLY A 40 4.66 5.22 11.75
CA GLY A 40 5.89 4.45 11.91
C GLY A 40 6.99 5.32 12.51
N GLU A 41 7.61 4.85 13.58
CA GLU A 41 8.87 5.43 14.06
C GLU A 41 9.96 5.21 13.00
N GLY A 42 10.73 6.25 12.69
CA GLY A 42 11.86 6.15 11.75
C GLY A 42 11.47 5.98 10.27
N ILE A 43 10.27 6.42 9.86
CA ILE A 43 9.93 6.53 8.42
C ILE A 43 10.84 7.58 7.74
N PHE A 44 11.13 8.66 8.45
CA PHE A 44 12.07 9.69 8.06
C PHE A 44 13.13 9.81 9.15
N ASP A 45 14.39 9.88 8.74
CA ASP A 45 15.52 10.05 9.64
C ASP A 45 15.63 11.51 10.12
N THR A 46 15.08 12.46 9.35
CA THR A 46 15.14 13.90 9.65
C THR A 46 13.89 14.66 9.19
N ASP A 47 13.65 15.83 9.81
CA ASP A 47 12.59 16.76 9.37
C ASP A 47 12.85 17.33 7.97
N GLU A 48 14.12 17.44 7.58
CA GLU A 48 14.52 17.89 6.24
C GLU A 48 14.07 16.89 5.17
N GLU A 49 14.30 15.59 5.41
CA GLU A 49 13.85 14.50 4.54
C GLU A 49 12.32 14.48 4.38
N LEU A 50 11.59 14.66 5.48
CA LEU A 50 10.13 14.80 5.44
C LEU A 50 9.70 16.00 4.57
N GLY A 51 10.40 17.13 4.68
CA GLY A 51 10.14 18.33 3.88
C GLY A 51 10.36 18.11 2.39
N GLU A 52 11.44 17.43 2.00
CA GLU A 52 11.74 17.07 0.62
C GLU A 52 10.65 16.15 0.03
N PHE A 53 10.23 15.13 0.78
CA PHE A 53 9.16 14.23 0.37
C PHE A 53 7.85 14.98 0.13
N LEU A 54 7.44 15.87 1.04
CA LEU A 54 6.22 16.65 0.90
C LEU A 54 6.26 17.61 -0.30
N SER A 55 7.43 18.18 -0.58
CA SER A 55 7.66 19.03 -1.76
C SER A 55 7.46 18.25 -3.06
N TRP A 56 8.05 17.05 -3.14
CA TRP A 56 7.89 16.16 -4.29
C TRP A 56 6.44 15.73 -4.52
N VAL A 57 5.73 15.28 -3.47
CA VAL A 57 4.31 14.88 -3.57
C VAL A 57 3.44 16.03 -4.08
N SER A 58 3.68 17.25 -3.60
CA SER A 58 2.95 18.44 -4.02
C SER A 58 3.18 18.76 -5.51
N ALA A 59 4.42 18.62 -5.99
CA ALA A 59 4.75 18.80 -7.40
C ALA A 59 4.08 17.73 -8.28
N GLU A 60 4.16 16.46 -7.88
CA GLU A 60 3.59 15.34 -8.64
C GLU A 60 2.06 15.44 -8.74
N ARG A 61 1.40 15.74 -7.62
CA ARG A 61 -0.05 15.95 -7.58
C ARG A 61 -0.47 17.08 -8.51
N LYS A 62 0.29 18.18 -8.57
CA LYS A 62 -0.01 19.29 -9.47
C LYS A 62 0.20 18.90 -10.94
N ALA A 63 1.23 18.12 -11.25
CA ALA A 63 1.49 17.64 -12.60
C ALA A 63 0.38 16.71 -13.11
N HIS A 64 -0.20 15.88 -12.24
CA HIS A 64 -1.28 14.95 -12.58
C HIS A 64 -2.70 15.54 -12.54
N LEU A 65 -2.85 16.81 -12.17
CA LEU A 65 -4.13 17.53 -12.20
C LEU A 65 -4.30 18.43 -13.43
N ALA A 66 -3.35 18.39 -14.39
CA ALA A 66 -3.36 19.17 -15.62
C ALA A 66 -3.94 18.39 -16.81
#